data_AF-A0A803LAF7-F1
#
_entry.id   AF-A0A803LAF7-F1
#
_cell.length_a   1.000
_cell.length_b   1.000
_cell.length_c   1.000
_cell.angle_alpha   90.00
_cell.angle_beta   90.00
_cell.angle_gamma   90.00
#
_symmetry.space_group_name_H-M   'P 1'
#
loop_
_entity.id
_entity.type
_entity.pdbx_description
1 polymer ?
#
loop_
_entity_poly.entity_id
_entity_poly.type
_entity_poly.pdbx_seq_one_letter_code
_entity_poly.pdbx_strand_id
1 'polypeptide(L)' 'YSSEVKSLFKRLGTEPLVIELDELGAQGPQLQKVLERLTGQYTVPNVFIETVKLYHKGELEPLLSEATAKSS' A
#
# COMPACT_ATOMS: atom_id res chain seq x y z
N TYR A 1 9.83 7.24 6.24
CA TYR A 1 9.15 6.12 5.55
C TYR A 1 7.63 6.28 5.44
N SER A 2 6.80 6.09 6.48
CA SER A 2 5.33 6.20 6.32
C SER A 2 4.87 7.57 5.81
N SER A 3 5.51 8.65 6.28
CA SER A 3 5.26 10.02 5.81
C SER A 3 5.65 10.24 4.33
N GLU A 4 6.71 9.60 3.85
CA GLU A 4 7.14 9.68 2.44
C GLU A 4 6.14 8.99 1.52
N VAL A 5 5.63 7.82 1.91
CA VAL A 5 4.58 7.10 1.14
C VAL A 5 3.30 7.93 1.07
N LYS A 6 2.85 8.51 2.20
CA LYS A 6 1.70 9.43 2.22
C LYS A 6 1.93 10.64 1.32
N SER A 7 3.13 11.21 1.35
CA SER A 7 3.51 12.35 0.50
C SER A 7 3.56 11.98 -0.99
N LEU A 8 4.01 10.76 -1.31
CA LEU A 8 3.99 10.23 -2.67
C LEU A 8 2.57 10.15 -3.22
N PHE A 9 1.63 9.52 -2.50
CA PHE A 9 0.23 9.43 -2.93
C PHE A 9 -0.41 10.81 -3.12
N LYS A 10 -0.14 11.76 -2.22
CA LYS A 10 -0.58 13.15 -2.37
C LYS A 10 -0.06 13.80 -3.66
N ARG A 11 1.22 13.60 -4.00
CA ARG A 11 1.80 14.12 -5.26
C ARG A 11 1.21 13.47 -6.51
N LEU A 12 0.82 12.20 -6.41
CA LEU A 12 0.15 11.48 -7.49
C LEU A 12 -1.34 11.84 -7.64
N GLY A 13 -1.87 12.71 -6.76
CA GLY A 13 -3.28 13.10 -6.80
C GLY A 13 -4.24 12.00 -6.35
N THR A 14 -3.74 11.01 -5.60
CA THR A 14 -4.52 9.87 -5.13
C THR A 14 -4.73 9.98 -3.62
N GLU A 15 -5.96 9.79 -3.16
CA GLU A 15 -6.30 9.70 -1.74
C GLU A 15 -6.41 8.23 -1.32
N PRO A 16 -5.41 7.67 -0.61
CA PRO A 16 -5.50 6.31 -0.09
C PRO A 16 -6.33 6.26 1.20
N LEU A 17 -6.91 5.10 1.49
CA LEU A 17 -7.37 4.81 2.85
C LEU A 17 -6.14 4.62 3.75
N VAL A 18 -6.01 5.46 4.78
CA VAL A 18 -4.92 5.38 5.74
C VAL A 18 -5.43 4.76 7.04
N ILE A 19 -4.74 3.73 7.52
CA ILE A 19 -5.00 3.09 8.82
C ILE A 19 -3.74 3.29 9.68
N GLU A 20 -3.85 4.14 10.70
CA GLU A 20 -2.77 4.42 11.65
C GLU A 20 -2.82 3.38 12.78
N LEU A 21 -1.89 2.41 12.77
CA LEU A 21 -1.93 1.29 13.70
C LEU A 21 -1.78 1.72 15.17
N ASP A 22 -1.04 2.80 15.42
CA ASP A 22 -0.81 3.39 16.74
C ASP A 22 -2.06 4.05 17.33
N GLU A 23 -3.04 4.43 16.51
CA GLU A 23 -4.31 4.99 16.94
C GLU A 23 -5.36 3.91 17.27
N LEU A 24 -5.08 2.63 16.97
CA LEU A 24 -6.00 1.50 17.19
C LEU A 24 -5.92 0.87 18.60
N GLY A 25 -5.15 1.47 19.52
CA GLY A 25 -4.99 0.98 20.88
C GLY A 25 -4.50 -0.48 20.93
N ALA A 26 -5.20 -1.33 21.69
CA ALA A 26 -4.80 -2.73 21.87
C ALA A 26 -4.85 -3.58 20.59
N GLN A 27 -5.60 -3.16 19.57
CA GLN A 27 -5.71 -3.88 18.30
C GLN A 27 -4.51 -3.62 17.37
N GLY A 28 -3.85 -2.45 17.48
CA GLY A 28 -2.71 -2.07 16.65
C GLY A 28 -1.60 -3.13 16.63
N PRO A 29 -1.06 -3.54 17.80
CA PRO A 29 -0.03 -4.58 17.86
C PRO A 29 -0.48 -5.94 17.34
N GLN A 30 -1.76 -6.30 17.46
CA GLN A 30 -2.29 -7.55 16.91
C GLN A 30 -2.33 -7.50 15.38
N LEU A 31 -2.80 -6.38 14.82
CA LEU A 31 -2.86 -6.18 13.38
C LEU A 31 -1.46 -6.14 12.76
N GLN A 32 -0.48 -5.53 13.42
CA GLN A 32 0.92 -5.52 12.96
C GLN A 32 1.50 -6.94 12.84
N LYS A 33 1.23 -7.83 13.81
CA LYS A 33 1.65 -9.24 13.73
C LYS A 33 0.97 -10.00 12.59
N VAL A 34 -0.29 -9.69 12.30
CA VAL A 34 -1.01 -10.28 11.17
C VAL A 34 -0.41 -9.79 9.85
N LEU A 35 -0.15 -8.49 9.72
CA LEU A 35 0.50 -7.91 8.55
C LEU A 35 1.87 -8.55 8.31
N GLU A 36 2.70 -8.69 9.36
CA GLU A 36 3.99 -9.39 9.27
C GLU A 36 3.85 -10.81 8.71
N ARG A 37 2.86 -11.58 9.17
CA ARG A 37 2.63 -12.95 8.68
C ARG A 37 2.14 -12.98 7.23
N LEU A 38 1.37 -11.99 6.80
CA LEU A 38 0.79 -11.93 5.46
C LEU A 38 1.77 -11.39 4.42
N THR A 39 2.57 -10.38 4.78
CA THR A 39 3.44 -9.66 3.85
C THR A 39 4.92 -9.97 4.05
N GLY A 40 5.29 -10.64 5.16
CA GLY A 40 6.67 -10.79 5.59
C GLY A 40 7.28 -9.50 6.16
N GLN A 41 6.50 -8.42 6.27
CA GLN A 41 7.00 -7.10 6.66
C GLN A 41 6.51 -6.70 8.04
N TYR A 42 7.43 -6.65 9.01
CA TYR A 42 7.12 -6.23 10.39
C TYR A 42 6.89 -4.71 10.53
N THR A 43 7.54 -3.90 9.71
CA THR A 43 7.53 -2.44 9.83
C THR A 43 6.40 -1.80 9.02
N VAL A 44 5.92 -0.64 9.49
CA VAL A 44 5.09 0.25 8.66
C VAL A 44 5.98 1.06 7.69
N PRO A 45 5.47 1.46 6.52
CA PRO A 45 4.12 1.25 6.01
C PRO A 45 3.94 -0.08 5.25
N ASN A 46 2.75 -0.69 5.35
CA ASN A 46 2.28 -1.70 4.40
C ASN A 46 1.27 -1.04 3.44
N VAL A 47 1.42 -1.25 2.13
CA VAL A 47 0.56 -0.64 1.09
C VAL A 47 -0.08 -1.75 0.27
N PHE A 48 -1.40 -1.67 0.10
CA PHE A 48 -2.19 -2.63 -0.67
C PHE A 48 -2.94 -1.91 -1.79
N ILE A 49 -2.97 -2.51 -2.98
CA ILE A 49 -3.63 -1.96 -4.18
C ILE A 49 -4.63 -2.99 -4.69
N GLU A 50 -5.87 -2.58 -4.93
CA GLU A 50 -6.93 -3.46 -5.48
C GLU A 50 -6.67 -3.78 -6.96
N THR A 51 -6.10 -4.95 -7.24
CA THR A 51 -5.75 -5.35 -8.60
C THR A 51 -6.95 -5.77 -9.45
N VAL A 52 -7.93 -6.49 -8.88
CA VAL A 52 -9.08 -7.02 -9.65
C VAL A 52 -9.92 -5.90 -10.26
N LYS A 53 -10.17 -4.83 -9.50
CA LYS A 53 -10.92 -3.67 -9.97
C LYS A 53 -10.18 -2.94 -11.10
N LEU A 54 -8.85 -2.79 -10.97
CA LEU A 54 -8.01 -2.20 -12.01
C LEU A 54 -7.97 -3.09 -13.27
N TYR A 55 -7.96 -4.41 -13.10
CA TYR A 55 -7.97 -5.36 -14.21
C TYR A 55 -9.26 -5.25 -15.03
N HIS A 56 -10.43 -5.24 -14.37
CA HIS A 56 -11.71 -5.08 -15.06
C HIS A 56 -11.86 -3.74 -15.79
N LYS A 57 -11.09 -2.72 -15.40
CA LYS A 57 -11.03 -1.42 -16.09
C LYS A 57 -10.00 -1.37 -17.23
N GLY A 58 -9.19 -2.42 -17.40
CA GLY A 58 -8.07 -2.42 -18.34
C GLY A 58 -6.89 -1.52 -17.90
N GLU A 59 -6.86 -1.08 -16.64
CA GLU A 59 -5.86 -0.15 -16.11
C GLU A 59 -4.67 -0.88 -15.45
N LEU A 60 -4.85 -2.16 -15.07
CA LEU A 60 -3.81 -2.91 -14.35
C LEU A 60 -2.59 -3.25 -15.22
N GLU A 61 -2.79 -3.79 -16.43
CA GLU A 61 -1.69 -4.23 -17.29
C GLU A 61 -0.77 -3.06 -17.72
N PRO A 62 -1.28 -1.89 -18.14
CA PRO A 62 -0.45 -0.73 -18.44
C PRO A 62 0.35 -0.27 -17.22
N LEU A 63 -0.27 -0.23 -16.04
CA LEU A 63 0.37 0.19 -14.79
C LEU A 63 1.55 -0.73 -14.45
N LEU A 64 1.36 -2.05 -14.53
CA LEU A 64 2.42 -3.03 -14.28
C LEU A 64 3.54 -2.94 -15.33
N SER A 65 3.18 -2.77 -16.60
CA SER A 65 4.15 -2.62 -17.68
C SER A 65 5.04 -1.38 -17.47
N GLU A 66 4.45 -0.22 -17.16
CA GLU A 66 5.21 1.01 -16.89
C GLU A 66 6.13 0.87 -15.68
N ALA A 67 5.66 0.21 -14.61
CA ALA A 67 6.47 -0.01 -13.41
C ALA A 67 7.70 -0.89 -13.69
N THR A 68 7.53 -1.96 -14.49
CA THR A 68 8.64 -2.86 -14.86
C THR A 68 9.62 -2.24 -15.85
N ALA A 69 9.15 -1.36 -16.74
CA ALA A 69 9.99 -0.65 -17.71
C ALA A 69 10.93 0.38 -17.05
N LYS A 70 10.52 1.00 -15.93
CA LYS A 70 11.35 1.97 -15.17
C LYS A 70 12.46 1.32 -14.34
N SER A 71 12.43 0.01 -14.18
CA SER A 71 13.44 -0.77 -13.45
C SER A 71 14.53 -1.41 -14.35
N SER A 72 14.55 -1.07 -15.65
CA SER A 72 15.57 -1.50 -16.62
C SER A 72 16.54 -0.37 -16.98
#